data_AF-A0A962Z7N6-F1
#
_entry.id   AF-A0A962Z7N6-F1
#
_cell.length_a   1.000
_cell.length_b   1.000
_cell.length_c   1.000
_cell.angle_alpha   90.00
_cell.angle_beta   90.00
_cell.angle_gamma   90.00
#
_symmetry.space_group_name_H-M   'P 1'
#
loop_
_entity.id
_entity.type
_entity.pdbx_description
1 polymer ?
#
loop_
_entity_poly.entity_id
_entity_poly.type
_entity_poly.pdbx_seq_one_letter_code
_entity_poly.pdbx_strand_id
1 'polypeptide(L)' 'MTTIDLNADCGESFGPWVMGHDEAILDIVTSANIACGFHA' A
#
# COMPACT_ATOMS: atom_id res chain seq x y z
N MET A 1 -13.97 19.26 -13.48
CA MET A 1 -14.25 18.26 -12.43
C MET A 1 -13.03 18.26 -11.53
N THR A 2 -13.20 18.45 -10.22
CA THR A 2 -12.07 18.41 -9.29
C THR A 2 -11.78 16.96 -8.94
N THR A 3 -10.54 16.53 -9.11
CA THR A 3 -10.08 15.16 -8.84
C THR A 3 -9.05 15.19 -7.72
N ILE A 4 -9.04 14.14 -6.89
CA ILE A 4 -8.07 13.95 -5.80
C ILE A 4 -7.51 12.54 -5.87
N ASP A 5 -6.24 12.38 -5.53
CA ASP A 5 -5.59 11.09 -5.33
C ASP A 5 -5.83 10.61 -3.90
N LEU A 6 -6.12 9.32 -3.76
CA LEU A 6 -6.09 8.62 -2.49
C LEU A 6 -5.01 7.55 -2.59
N ASN A 7 -4.00 7.62 -1.72
CA ASN A 7 -2.92 6.65 -1.68
C ASN A 7 -2.85 5.93 -0.32
N ALA A 8 -2.20 4.77 -0.34
CA ALA A 8 -1.82 4.02 0.84
C ALA A 8 -0.43 3.40 0.65
N ASP A 9 0.26 3.18 1.76
CA ASP A 9 1.48 2.38 1.81
C ASP A 9 1.10 0.89 1.72
N CYS A 10 1.81 0.14 0.89
CA CYS A 10 1.51 -1.26 0.56
C CYS A 10 2.82 -2.05 0.41
N GLY A 11 2.73 -3.37 0.46
CA GLY A 11 3.89 -4.24 0.32
C GLY A 11 4.86 -4.16 1.49
N GLU A 12 4.41 -3.73 2.68
CA GLU A 12 5.25 -3.58 3.88
C GLU A 12 5.41 -4.89 4.70
N SER A 13 5.02 -6.02 4.12
CA SER A 13 5.29 -7.34 4.73
C SER A 13 6.77 -7.69 4.56
N PHE A 14 7.40 -8.25 5.60
CA PHE A 14 8.81 -8.65 5.55
C PHE A 14 9.01 -10.08 6.06
N GLY A 15 9.57 -10.95 5.22
CA GLY A 15 9.78 -12.36 5.55
C GLY A 15 8.46 -13.05 5.97
N PRO A 16 8.38 -13.66 7.17
CA PRO A 16 7.16 -14.33 7.62
C PRO A 16 6.09 -13.39 8.21
N TRP A 17 6.40 -12.10 8.39
CA TRP A 17 5.48 -11.15 9.00
C TRP A 17 4.63 -10.46 7.95
N VAL A 18 3.33 -10.75 7.99
CA VAL A 18 2.33 -10.06 7.18
C VAL A 18 1.98 -8.72 7.85
N MET A 19 2.00 -7.65 7.06
CA MET A 19 1.64 -6.30 7.47
C MET A 19 0.62 -5.72 6.51
N GLY A 20 -0.34 -4.95 7.05
CA GLY A 20 -1.36 -4.27 6.26
C GLY A 20 -2.47 -5.20 5.73
N HIS A 21 -3.37 -4.61 4.94
CA HIS A 21 -4.48 -5.28 4.26
C HIS A 21 -4.48 -4.91 2.77
N ASP A 22 -3.36 -5.19 2.09
CA ASP A 22 -3.09 -4.73 0.73
C ASP A 22 -4.19 -5.09 -0.27
N GLU A 23 -4.70 -6.33 -0.22
CA GLU A 23 -5.77 -6.76 -1.13
C GLU A 23 -7.04 -5.90 -1.00
N ALA A 24 -7.44 -5.54 0.22
CA ALA A 24 -8.64 -4.75 0.44
C ALA A 24 -8.43 -3.26 0.14
N ILE A 25 -7.24 -2.72 0.39
CA ILE A 25 -6.98 -1.29 0.17
C ILE A 25 -6.80 -0.96 -1.31
N LEU A 26 -6.27 -1.90 -2.11
CA LEU A 26 -6.09 -1.75 -3.56
C LEU A 26 -7.41 -1.60 -4.32
N ASP A 27 -8.54 -2.04 -3.75
CA ASP A 27 -9.88 -1.79 -4.29
C ASP A 27 -10.38 -0.34 -4.05
N ILE A 28 -9.67 0.44 -3.23
CA ILE A 28 -10.09 1.78 -2.77
C ILE A 28 -9.17 2.89 -3.29
N VAL A 29 -7.85 2.67 -3.29
CA VAL A 29 -6.85 3.70 -3.61
C VAL A 29 -6.65 3.90 -5.10
N THR A 30 -6.20 5.08 -5.48
CA THR A 30 -5.78 5.40 -6.85
C THR A 30 -4.27 5.23 -7.06
N SER A 31 -3.49 5.30 -5.98
CA SER A 31 -2.04 5.10 -5.99
C SER A 31 -1.59 4.23 -4.81
N ALA A 32 -0.52 3.46 -4.98
CA ALA A 32 0.08 2.63 -3.93
C ALA A 32 1.59 2.93 -3.79
N ASN A 33 2.06 3.13 -2.55
CA ASN A 33 3.47 3.34 -2.25
C ASN A 33 4.06 2.02 -1.79
N ILE A 34 4.94 1.40 -2.60
CA ILE A 34 5.47 0.07 -2.31
C ILE A 34 6.77 0.17 -1.51
N ALA A 35 6.89 -0.60 -0.42
CA ALA A 35 8.15 -0.71 0.32
C ALA A 35 9.27 -1.34 -0.54
N CYS A 36 10.51 -0.92 -0.28
CA CYS A 36 11.67 -1.25 -1.12
C CYS A 36 12.72 -2.14 -0.43
N GLY A 37 12.40 -2.75 0.71
CA GLY A 37 13.26 -3.73 1.38
C GLY A 37 14.23 -3.17 2.42
N PHE A 38 14.12 -1.90 2.82
CA PHE A 38 14.97 -1.30 3.87
C PHE A 38 14.25 -1.20 5.21
N HIS A 39 13.08 -0.55 5.25
CA HIS A 39 12.27 -0.45 6.48
C HIS A 39 11.25 -1.58 6.59
N ALA A 40 10.87 -2.13 5.44
CA ALA A 40 9.95 -3.24 5.23
C ALA A 40 10.22 -3.85 3.85
#